data_AF-A0A8C0BX57-F1
#
_entry.id   AF-A0A8C0BX57-F1
#
_cell.length_a   1.000
_cell.length_b   1.000
_cell.length_c   1.000
_cell.angle_alpha   90.00
_cell.angle_beta   90.00
_cell.angle_gamma   90.00
#
_symmetry.space_group_name_H-M   'P 1'
#
loop_
_entity.id
_entity.type
_entity.pdbx_description
1 polymer ?
#
loop_
_entity_poly.entity_id
_entity_poly.type
_entity_poly.pdbx_seq_one_letter_code
_entity_poly.pdbx_strand_id
1 'polypeptide(L)'
;MKIHSLMYDRWLGPPIAVCLKQNKVLNLWQTPICPEPCDCQHAASFSGLGSLVKLRLDGNELGSLGDSTFSGLPNLLYLHLESNRIRWLSRGAFTGLAKLRFLDLSGNQQSSLRHPDIFGPLRSLHTLLLASNSLQQLTGGLFQHLPSLAKLSLSGNRLAHLAPDAFTGLGSLKELRLEGNLLSHLWCFPYANSEP
;
A
#
# COMPACT_ATOMS: atom_id res chain seq x y z
N MET A 1 3.70 -17.44 40.23
CA MET A 1 3.73 -15.97 40.41
C MET A 1 4.36 -15.34 39.16
N LYS A 2 3.53 -14.81 38.26
CA LYS A 2 3.90 -13.77 37.29
C LYS A 2 2.58 -13.09 36.90
N ILE A 3 2.32 -11.99 37.59
CA ILE A 3 1.26 -11.03 37.30
C ILE A 3 1.97 -9.77 36.80
N HIS A 4 1.24 -9.00 35.99
CA HIS A 4 1.53 -7.70 35.37
C HIS A 4 2.10 -7.78 33.94
N SER A 5 1.51 -7.12 32.92
CA SER A 5 0.55 -6.01 32.95
C SER A 5 -0.31 -5.97 31.68
N LEU A 6 -1.54 -5.49 31.86
CA LEU A 6 -2.54 -5.18 30.85
C LEU A 6 -2.21 -3.87 30.09
N MET A 7 -2.84 -3.76 28.91
CA MET A 7 -3.15 -2.55 28.11
C MET A 7 -2.08 -1.97 27.16
N TYR A 8 -2.56 -1.71 25.93
CA TYR A 8 -2.00 -1.10 24.69
C TYR A 8 -1.85 -2.15 23.55
N ASP A 9 -2.52 -2.10 22.40
CA ASP A 9 -3.57 -1.24 21.88
C ASP A 9 -4.11 -1.86 20.56
N ARG A 10 -5.44 -1.93 20.40
CA ARG A 10 -6.23 -2.08 19.14
C ARG A 10 -5.56 -2.71 17.90
N TRP A 11 -5.65 -4.03 17.73
CA TRP A 11 -5.59 -4.68 16.41
C TRP A 11 -6.57 -5.85 16.34
N LEU A 12 -7.72 -5.63 15.70
CA LEU A 12 -8.73 -6.65 15.39
C LEU A 12 -8.75 -6.86 13.87
N GLY A 13 -7.89 -7.76 13.40
CA GLY A 13 -7.93 -8.34 12.06
C GLY A 13 -7.16 -9.67 12.09
N PRO A 14 -7.72 -10.79 11.60
CA PRO A 14 -7.08 -12.09 11.74
C PRO A 14 -5.91 -12.27 10.77
N PRO A 15 -4.94 -13.14 11.10
CA PRO A 15 -3.78 -13.41 10.27
C PRO A 15 -4.21 -14.02 8.92
N ILE A 16 -3.72 -13.43 7.82
CA ILE A 16 -3.82 -13.98 6.47
C ILE A 16 -2.79 -15.12 6.35
N ALA A 17 -3.16 -16.26 5.74
CA ALA A 17 -2.20 -17.24 5.24
C ALA A 17 -2.18 -17.23 3.71
N VAL A 18 -0.97 -17.31 3.13
CA VAL A 18 -0.78 -17.19 1.68
C VAL A 18 -0.33 -18.54 1.12
N CYS A 19 -1.18 -19.17 0.33
CA CYS A 19 -0.96 -20.48 -0.28
C CYS A 19 -0.38 -20.33 -1.70
N LEU A 20 0.94 -20.31 -1.80
CA LEU A 20 1.66 -19.84 -3.00
C LEU A 20 1.67 -20.79 -4.19
N LYS A 21 1.28 -22.06 -4.05
CA LYS A 21 1.31 -23.01 -5.18
C LYS A 21 0.17 -22.83 -6.21
N GLN A 22 -0.79 -21.93 -5.97
CA GLN A 22 -1.94 -21.75 -6.86
C GLN A 22 -2.17 -20.30 -7.33
N ASN A 23 -1.29 -19.33 -7.01
CA ASN A 23 -1.59 -17.89 -7.17
C ASN A 23 -2.94 -17.49 -6.54
N LYS A 24 -3.29 -18.09 -5.39
CA LYS A 24 -4.52 -17.79 -4.64
C LYS A 24 -4.17 -17.56 -3.16
N VAL A 25 -4.70 -16.49 -2.58
CA VAL A 25 -4.70 -16.32 -1.12
C VAL A 25 -5.90 -17.08 -0.59
N LEU A 26 -5.67 -18.07 0.28
CA LEU A 26 -6.76 -18.77 0.94
C LEU A 26 -7.10 -18.07 2.25
N ASN A 27 -8.36 -17.64 2.35
CA ASN A 27 -8.93 -17.12 3.57
C ASN A 27 -9.12 -18.27 4.57
N LEU A 28 -8.31 -18.35 5.63
CA LEU A 28 -8.34 -19.44 6.64
C LEU A 28 -9.60 -19.47 7.53
N TRP A 29 -10.69 -18.81 7.15
CA TRP A 29 -11.92 -18.80 7.93
C TRP A 29 -12.71 -20.12 7.88
N GLN A 30 -12.33 -21.08 7.03
CA GLN A 30 -13.17 -22.24 6.71
C GLN A 30 -12.60 -23.59 7.14
N THR A 31 -11.32 -23.69 7.51
CA THR A 31 -10.73 -24.95 7.98
C THR A 31 -9.70 -24.69 9.09
N PRO A 32 -9.80 -25.35 10.27
CA PRO A 32 -8.81 -25.23 11.34
C PRO A 32 -7.44 -25.84 10.99
N ILE A 33 -7.30 -26.42 9.79
CA ILE A 33 -6.11 -27.12 9.31
C ILE A 33 -5.57 -26.35 8.09
N CYS A 34 -4.29 -26.00 8.15
CA CYS A 34 -3.55 -25.42 7.04
C CYS A 34 -3.44 -26.47 5.91
N PRO A 35 -3.94 -26.21 4.69
CA PRO A 35 -3.83 -27.18 3.61
C PRO A 35 -2.36 -27.30 3.16
N GLU A 36 -1.82 -28.50 3.14
CA GLU A 36 -0.51 -28.74 2.52
C GLU A 36 -0.58 -28.37 1.03
N PRO A 37 0.34 -27.54 0.48
CA PRO A 37 1.64 -27.15 1.02
C PRO A 37 1.69 -25.66 1.42
N CYS A 38 0.83 -25.24 2.35
CA CYS A 38 0.81 -23.89 2.89
C CYS A 38 1.45 -23.83 4.27
N ASP A 39 2.09 -22.71 4.62
CA ASP A 39 2.56 -22.41 5.97
C ASP A 39 1.64 -21.35 6.59
N CYS A 40 1.04 -21.68 7.73
CA CYS A 40 0.03 -20.87 8.41
C CYS A 40 0.46 -20.44 9.84
N GLN A 41 1.71 -20.71 10.27
CA GLN A 41 2.08 -20.56 11.68
C GLN A 41 2.57 -19.16 12.09
N HIS A 42 2.88 -18.27 11.16
CA HIS A 42 3.31 -16.90 11.46
C HIS A 42 2.73 -15.94 10.43
N ALA A 43 2.36 -14.74 10.87
CA ALA A 43 1.79 -13.67 10.02
C ALA A 43 2.43 -13.66 8.63
N ALA A 44 1.67 -14.14 7.62
CA ALA A 44 1.99 -14.20 6.20
C ALA A 44 3.48 -13.96 5.83
N SER A 45 4.39 -14.80 6.33
CA SER A 45 5.81 -14.59 6.05
C SER A 45 6.12 -15.25 4.72
N PHE A 46 6.30 -14.46 3.66
CA PHE A 46 6.84 -14.94 2.36
C PHE A 46 8.33 -15.33 2.47
N SER A 47 8.77 -15.79 3.65
CA SER A 47 10.13 -16.24 3.91
C SER A 47 10.48 -17.39 2.97
N GLY A 48 11.71 -17.38 2.45
CA GLY A 48 12.17 -18.37 1.48
C GLY A 48 11.79 -18.08 0.02
N LEU A 49 10.91 -17.10 -0.26
CA LEU A 49 10.58 -16.66 -1.62
C LEU A 49 11.47 -15.52 -2.14
N GLY A 50 12.73 -15.47 -1.68
CA GLY A 50 13.63 -14.36 -1.97
C GLY A 50 13.92 -14.15 -3.46
N SER A 51 13.67 -15.13 -4.31
CA SER A 51 13.85 -15.04 -5.76
C SER A 51 12.65 -14.45 -6.51
N LEU A 52 11.51 -14.24 -5.84
CA LEU A 52 10.28 -13.80 -6.49
C LEU A 52 10.39 -12.35 -6.98
N VAL A 53 10.09 -12.14 -8.26
CA VAL A 53 10.16 -10.83 -8.92
C VAL A 53 8.77 -10.20 -9.08
N LYS A 54 7.73 -11.02 -9.23
CA LYS A 54 6.34 -10.59 -9.43
C LYS A 54 5.42 -11.38 -8.51
N LEU A 55 4.54 -10.68 -7.80
CA LEU A 55 3.54 -11.26 -6.92
C LEU A 55 2.17 -10.72 -7.30
N ARG A 56 1.24 -11.64 -7.56
CA ARG A 56 -0.15 -11.33 -7.86
C ARG A 56 -1.05 -11.83 -6.74
N LEU A 57 -1.73 -10.89 -6.10
CA LEU A 57 -2.73 -11.13 -5.07
C LEU A 57 -4.02 -10.37 -5.41
N ASP A 58 -4.17 -9.92 -6.65
CA ASP A 58 -5.34 -9.22 -7.15
C ASP A 58 -6.59 -10.13 -7.17
N GLY A 59 -7.77 -9.51 -7.00
CA GLY A 59 -9.04 -10.24 -7.04
C GLY A 59 -9.29 -11.18 -5.85
N ASN A 60 -8.63 -10.95 -4.70
CA ASN A 60 -8.86 -11.70 -3.47
C ASN A 60 -9.74 -10.89 -2.48
N GLU A 61 -9.83 -11.35 -1.24
CA GLU A 61 -10.62 -10.71 -0.19
C GLU A 61 -9.74 -10.13 0.93
N LEU A 62 -8.53 -9.67 0.60
CA LEU A 62 -7.59 -9.12 1.59
C LEU A 62 -8.20 -7.87 2.24
N GLY A 63 -8.35 -7.89 3.57
CA GLY A 63 -8.93 -6.77 4.33
C GLY A 63 -7.89 -5.76 4.87
N SER A 64 -6.67 -6.23 5.11
CA SER A 64 -5.59 -5.44 5.71
C SER A 64 -4.21 -5.99 5.35
N LEU A 65 -3.21 -5.12 5.30
CA LEU A 65 -1.79 -5.51 5.25
C LEU A 65 -1.09 -5.05 6.53
N GLY A 66 -0.51 -6.00 7.25
CA GLY A 66 0.21 -5.77 8.51
C GLY A 66 1.69 -5.50 8.29
N ASP A 67 2.40 -5.19 9.38
CA ASP A 67 3.81 -4.85 9.31
C ASP A 67 4.65 -6.00 8.77
N SER A 68 5.61 -5.68 7.90
CA SER A 68 6.56 -6.64 7.32
C SER A 68 5.91 -7.80 6.57
N THR A 69 4.64 -7.65 6.15
CA THR A 69 3.91 -8.67 5.38
C THR A 69 4.73 -9.16 4.19
N PHE A 70 5.49 -8.29 3.51
CA PHE A 70 6.28 -8.66 2.33
C PHE A 70 7.81 -8.71 2.55
N SER A 71 8.27 -8.77 3.81
CA SER A 71 9.69 -8.70 4.14
C SER A 71 10.55 -9.84 3.56
N GLY A 72 9.94 -11.01 3.31
CA GLY A 72 10.59 -12.16 2.66
C GLY A 72 10.83 -12.02 1.15
N LEU A 73 10.44 -10.89 0.54
CA LEU A 73 10.47 -10.68 -0.92
C LEU A 73 11.44 -9.54 -1.34
N PRO A 74 12.73 -9.60 -0.99
CA PRO A 74 13.68 -8.50 -1.23
C PRO A 74 13.93 -8.20 -2.72
N ASN A 75 13.60 -9.12 -3.62
CA ASN A 75 13.78 -8.95 -5.07
C ASN A 75 12.49 -8.63 -5.84
N LEU A 76 11.38 -8.38 -5.13
CA LEU A 76 10.11 -8.09 -5.76
C LEU A 76 10.15 -6.75 -6.51
N LEU A 77 9.71 -6.78 -7.76
CA LEU A 77 9.61 -5.61 -8.65
C LEU A 77 8.15 -5.23 -8.93
N TYR A 78 7.24 -6.20 -8.95
CA TYR A 78 5.83 -6.00 -9.30
C TYR A 78 4.92 -6.61 -8.24
N LEU A 79 4.06 -5.79 -7.64
CA LEU A 79 3.07 -6.21 -6.66
C LEU A 79 1.68 -5.76 -7.11
N HIS A 80 0.82 -6.75 -7.36
CA HIS A 80 -0.58 -6.57 -7.73
C HIS A 80 -1.47 -6.90 -6.54
N LEU A 81 -2.19 -5.90 -6.03
CA LEU A 81 -3.13 -5.98 -4.91
C LEU A 81 -4.50 -5.39 -5.29
N GLU A 82 -4.73 -5.12 -6.56
CA GLU A 82 -5.96 -4.54 -7.07
C GLU A 82 -7.18 -5.44 -6.85
N SER A 83 -8.36 -4.84 -6.80
CA SER A 83 -9.64 -5.55 -6.63
C SER A 83 -9.68 -6.45 -5.38
N ASN A 84 -9.19 -5.93 -4.25
CA ASN A 84 -9.32 -6.55 -2.92
C ASN A 84 -10.28 -5.74 -2.03
N ARG A 85 -10.29 -6.01 -0.71
CA ARG A 85 -11.08 -5.27 0.28
C ARG A 85 -10.18 -4.51 1.27
N ILE A 86 -8.99 -4.10 0.85
CA ILE A 86 -7.97 -3.55 1.75
C ILE A 86 -8.45 -2.19 2.27
N ARG A 87 -8.73 -2.13 3.58
CA ARG A 87 -9.10 -0.91 4.29
C ARG A 87 -7.94 -0.35 5.11
N TRP A 88 -7.07 -1.24 5.59
CA TRP A 88 -6.01 -0.92 6.53
C TRP A 88 -4.65 -1.32 5.97
N LEU A 89 -3.75 -0.34 5.91
CA LEU A 89 -2.34 -0.56 5.67
C LEU A 89 -1.58 -0.05 6.90
N SER A 90 -0.82 -0.93 7.55
CA SER A 90 0.05 -0.53 8.65
C SER A 90 1.22 0.32 8.15
N ARG A 91 1.89 1.04 9.06
CA ARG A 91 3.06 1.89 8.73
C ARG A 91 4.17 1.09 8.04
N GLY A 92 4.39 -0.16 8.45
CA GLY A 92 5.41 -1.04 7.91
C GLY A 92 4.90 -2.05 6.89
N ALA A 93 3.72 -1.84 6.28
CA ALA A 93 3.12 -2.82 5.37
C ALA A 93 4.03 -3.20 4.19
N PHE A 94 4.83 -2.23 3.70
CA PHE A 94 5.73 -2.41 2.56
C PHE A 94 7.22 -2.52 2.94
N THR A 95 7.51 -2.75 4.22
CA THR A 95 8.90 -2.94 4.69
C THR A 95 9.56 -4.12 3.96
N GLY A 96 10.79 -3.91 3.47
CA GLY A 96 11.56 -4.91 2.73
C GLY A 96 11.45 -4.80 1.19
N LEU A 97 10.52 -4.00 0.67
CA LEU A 97 10.27 -3.86 -0.77
C LEU A 97 11.10 -2.75 -1.45
N ALA A 98 12.38 -2.63 -1.12
CA ALA A 98 13.24 -1.54 -1.59
C ALA A 98 13.44 -1.50 -3.12
N LYS A 99 13.30 -2.64 -3.80
CA LYS A 99 13.45 -2.79 -5.25
C LYS A 99 12.13 -2.64 -6.02
N LEU A 100 10.99 -2.54 -5.34
CA LEU A 100 9.68 -2.53 -5.99
C LEU A 100 9.57 -1.37 -6.96
N ARG A 101 9.11 -1.66 -8.17
CA ARG A 101 8.94 -0.68 -9.27
C ARG A 101 7.48 -0.40 -9.57
N PHE A 102 6.61 -1.36 -9.35
CA PHE A 102 5.19 -1.27 -9.63
C PHE A 102 4.36 -1.76 -8.43
N LEU A 103 3.43 -0.92 -7.99
CA LEU A 103 2.45 -1.24 -6.97
C LEU A 103 1.06 -0.81 -7.45
N ASP A 104 0.14 -1.77 -7.50
CA ASP A 104 -1.27 -1.52 -7.77
C ASP A 104 -2.13 -1.86 -6.56
N LEU A 105 -2.81 -0.84 -6.02
CA LEU A 105 -3.77 -0.91 -4.93
C LEU A 105 -5.16 -0.48 -5.40
N SER A 106 -5.41 -0.45 -6.70
CA SER A 106 -6.65 0.07 -7.27
C SER A 106 -7.86 -0.80 -6.94
N GLY A 107 -9.05 -0.22 -6.86
CA GLY A 107 -10.28 -0.98 -6.59
C GLY A 107 -10.29 -1.64 -5.20
N ASN A 108 -9.66 -0.99 -4.21
CA ASN A 108 -9.72 -1.36 -2.81
C ASN A 108 -10.67 -0.44 -2.04
N GLN A 109 -10.67 -0.53 -0.71
CA GLN A 109 -11.59 0.21 0.16
C GLN A 109 -10.85 1.21 1.06
N GLN A 110 -9.76 1.79 0.54
CA GLN A 110 -8.96 2.76 1.29
C GLN A 110 -9.70 4.10 1.37
N SER A 111 -10.08 4.50 2.58
CA SER A 111 -10.67 5.82 2.84
C SER A 111 -9.62 6.89 3.15
N SER A 112 -8.43 6.48 3.61
CA SER A 112 -7.35 7.37 4.03
C SER A 112 -6.01 6.64 4.04
N LEU A 113 -4.93 7.33 3.69
CA LEU A 113 -3.56 6.87 3.89
C LEU A 113 -3.02 7.49 5.19
N ARG A 114 -3.27 6.83 6.31
CA ARG A 114 -3.10 7.39 7.67
C ARG A 114 -1.66 7.65 8.08
N HIS A 115 -0.72 6.97 7.43
CA HIS A 115 0.69 7.07 7.75
C HIS A 115 1.41 7.81 6.60
N PRO A 116 2.01 8.99 6.86
CA PRO A 116 2.69 9.75 5.81
C PRO A 116 3.88 8.99 5.22
N ASP A 117 4.54 8.15 6.03
CA ASP A 117 5.72 7.38 5.60
C ASP A 117 5.38 6.00 5.02
N ILE A 118 4.11 5.70 4.73
CA ILE A 118 3.69 4.34 4.36
C ILE A 118 4.41 3.80 3.12
N PHE A 119 4.75 4.68 2.18
CA PHE A 119 5.52 4.36 0.99
C PHE A 119 7.02 4.61 1.14
N GLY A 120 7.49 5.00 2.33
CA GLY A 120 8.90 5.28 2.64
C GLY A 120 9.89 4.16 2.24
N PRO A 121 9.54 2.88 2.40
CA PRO A 121 10.40 1.77 1.94
C PRO A 121 10.54 1.66 0.42
N LEU A 122 9.62 2.23 -0.37
CA LEU A 122 9.47 2.00 -1.81
C LEU A 122 10.32 2.96 -2.67
N ARG A 123 11.60 3.11 -2.33
CA ARG A 123 12.48 4.14 -2.94
C ARG A 123 12.68 3.99 -4.45
N SER A 124 12.52 2.77 -4.98
CA SER A 124 12.66 2.46 -6.42
C SER A 124 11.34 2.46 -7.18
N LEU A 125 10.23 2.90 -6.56
CA LEU A 125 8.91 2.81 -7.17
C LEU A 125 8.78 3.76 -8.35
N HIS A 126 8.34 3.24 -9.49
CA HIS A 126 8.12 4.00 -10.72
C HIS A 126 6.64 4.23 -10.99
N THR A 127 5.78 3.31 -10.58
CA THR A 127 4.34 3.37 -10.80
C THR A 127 3.59 3.00 -9.54
N LEU A 128 2.70 3.90 -9.11
CA LEU A 128 1.79 3.73 -7.99
C LEU A 128 0.37 3.99 -8.46
N LEU A 129 -0.47 2.96 -8.38
CA LEU A 129 -1.87 3.04 -8.75
C LEU A 129 -2.74 2.89 -7.49
N LEU A 130 -3.52 3.93 -7.20
CA LEU A 130 -4.46 4.04 -6.08
C LEU A 130 -5.87 4.33 -6.60
N ALA A 131 -6.14 4.00 -7.87
CA ALA A 131 -7.38 4.36 -8.54
C ALA A 131 -8.60 3.63 -7.95
N SER A 132 -9.79 4.20 -8.09
CA SER A 132 -11.05 3.56 -7.67
C SER A 132 -11.03 3.11 -6.20
N ASN A 133 -10.46 3.93 -5.31
CA ASN A 133 -10.57 3.78 -3.86
C ASN A 133 -11.60 4.80 -3.33
N SER A 134 -11.57 5.10 -2.03
CA SER A 134 -12.45 6.09 -1.40
C SER A 134 -11.67 7.19 -0.68
N LEU A 135 -10.46 7.53 -1.18
CA LEU A 135 -9.61 8.55 -0.58
C LEU A 135 -10.30 9.91 -0.66
N GLN A 136 -10.42 10.59 0.48
CA GLN A 136 -11.09 11.90 0.57
C GLN A 136 -10.12 13.07 0.61
N GLN A 137 -8.91 12.82 1.09
CA GLN A 137 -7.86 13.83 1.22
C GLN A 137 -6.47 13.21 1.06
N LEU A 138 -5.50 14.02 0.62
CA LEU A 138 -4.08 13.70 0.66
C LEU A 138 -3.36 14.61 1.64
N THR A 139 -2.65 14.00 2.59
CA THR A 139 -1.81 14.71 3.55
C THR A 139 -0.48 15.13 2.94
N GLY A 140 0.13 16.17 3.50
CA GLY A 140 1.46 16.63 3.11
C GLY A 140 2.54 15.55 3.26
N GLY A 141 3.51 15.54 2.34
CA GLY A 141 4.68 14.67 2.41
C GLY A 141 4.42 13.16 2.19
N LEU A 142 3.19 12.75 1.85
CA LEU A 142 2.82 11.34 1.66
C LEU A 142 3.70 10.61 0.62
N PHE A 143 4.20 11.33 -0.37
CA PHE A 143 5.04 10.79 -1.45
C PHE A 143 6.50 11.28 -1.38
N GLN A 144 6.91 11.91 -0.27
CA GLN A 144 8.23 12.56 -0.16
C GLN A 144 9.42 11.63 -0.35
N HIS A 145 9.22 10.33 -0.14
CA HIS A 145 10.23 9.28 -0.24
C HIS A 145 10.19 8.50 -1.56
N LEU A 146 9.50 9.01 -2.58
CA LEU A 146 9.33 8.37 -3.89
C LEU A 146 10.02 9.16 -5.02
N PRO A 147 11.36 9.36 -4.97
CA PRO A 147 12.06 10.23 -5.92
C PRO A 147 12.02 9.71 -7.37
N SER A 148 11.83 8.40 -7.57
CA SER A 148 11.78 7.76 -8.89
C SER A 148 10.36 7.59 -9.46
N LEU A 149 9.32 8.04 -8.74
CA LEU A 149 7.94 7.82 -9.17
C LEU A 149 7.65 8.63 -10.43
N ALA A 150 7.36 7.92 -11.52
CA ALA A 150 7.05 8.50 -12.82
C ALA A 150 5.55 8.58 -13.09
N LYS A 151 4.77 7.67 -12.50
CA LYS A 151 3.31 7.59 -12.70
C LYS A 151 2.58 7.42 -11.37
N LEU A 152 1.64 8.33 -11.11
CA LEU A 152 0.73 8.28 -9.98
C LEU A 152 -0.71 8.37 -10.47
N SER A 153 -1.52 7.36 -10.15
CA SER A 153 -2.95 7.38 -10.44
C SER A 153 -3.78 7.42 -9.16
N LEU A 154 -4.56 8.48 -9.01
CA LEU A 154 -5.51 8.72 -7.92
C LEU A 154 -6.94 8.87 -8.46
N SER A 155 -7.18 8.47 -9.71
CA SER A 155 -8.45 8.61 -10.38
C SER A 155 -9.58 7.81 -9.74
N GLY A 156 -10.81 8.28 -9.86
CA GLY A 156 -11.99 7.61 -9.30
C GLY A 156 -11.97 7.51 -7.76
N ASN A 157 -11.32 8.45 -7.08
CA ASN A 157 -11.40 8.60 -5.62
C ASN A 157 -12.44 9.69 -5.26
N ARG A 158 -12.47 10.12 -4.00
CA ARG A 158 -13.36 11.17 -3.50
C ARG A 158 -12.56 12.38 -3.02
N LEU A 159 -11.41 12.64 -3.62
CA LEU A 159 -10.50 13.69 -3.18
C LEU A 159 -11.19 15.05 -3.35
N ALA A 160 -11.46 15.72 -2.24
CA ALA A 160 -11.98 17.09 -2.19
C ALA A 160 -10.90 18.07 -1.73
N HIS A 161 -9.93 17.59 -0.95
CA HIS A 161 -8.85 18.39 -0.39
C HIS A 161 -7.50 17.73 -0.64
N LEU A 162 -6.53 18.53 -1.05
CA LEU A 162 -5.12 18.16 -1.12
C LEU A 162 -4.39 19.03 -0.10
N ALA A 163 -3.30 18.59 0.48
CA ALA A 163 -2.39 19.47 1.21
C ALA A 163 -1.48 20.23 0.21
N PRO A 164 -1.01 21.46 0.50
CA PRO A 164 -0.20 22.24 -0.45
C PRO A 164 1.08 21.53 -0.89
N ASP A 165 1.60 20.68 -0.02
CA ASP A 165 2.80 19.86 -0.16
C ASP A 165 2.48 18.37 -0.38
N ALA A 166 1.25 18.02 -0.76
CA ALA A 166 0.81 16.64 -0.97
C ALA A 166 1.65 15.90 -2.02
N PHE A 167 2.18 16.62 -3.01
CA PHE A 167 3.00 16.06 -4.10
C PHE A 167 4.50 16.34 -3.96
N THR A 168 4.95 16.84 -2.80
CA THR A 168 6.38 17.06 -2.53
C THR A 168 7.17 15.76 -2.65
N GLY A 169 8.37 15.84 -3.23
CA GLY A 169 9.27 14.69 -3.45
C GLY A 169 9.06 13.94 -4.76
N LEU A 170 7.99 14.25 -5.51
CA LEU A 170 7.68 13.65 -6.82
C LEU A 170 8.49 14.28 -7.98
N GLY A 171 9.81 14.43 -7.82
CA GLY A 171 10.68 15.13 -8.78
C GLY A 171 10.81 14.48 -10.16
N SER A 172 10.47 13.19 -10.29
CA SER A 172 10.51 12.44 -11.56
C SER A 172 9.14 12.20 -12.18
N LEU A 173 8.07 12.78 -11.63
CA LEU A 173 6.70 12.50 -12.04
C LEU A 173 6.42 13.01 -13.45
N LYS A 174 5.94 12.11 -14.31
CA LYS A 174 5.58 12.39 -15.71
C LYS A 174 4.08 12.34 -15.95
N GLU A 175 3.37 11.56 -15.13
CA GLU A 175 1.95 11.32 -15.30
C GLU A 175 1.26 11.34 -13.94
N LEU A 176 0.31 12.27 -13.77
CA LEU A 176 -0.58 12.38 -12.63
C LEU A 176 -2.02 12.30 -13.11
N ARG A 177 -2.77 11.31 -12.60
CA ARG A 177 -4.19 11.11 -12.91
C ARG A 177 -5.05 11.43 -11.70
N LEU A 178 -5.94 12.40 -11.86
CA LEU A 178 -6.85 12.90 -10.82
C LEU A 178 -8.32 12.92 -11.29
N GLU A 179 -8.62 12.42 -12.48
CA GLU A 179 -9.96 12.36 -13.04
C GLU A 179 -10.93 11.58 -12.14
N GLY A 180 -12.21 11.98 -12.14
CA GLY A 180 -13.23 11.33 -11.32
C GLY A 180 -13.04 11.52 -9.81
N ASN A 181 -12.45 12.64 -9.38
CA ASN A 181 -12.43 13.10 -7.99
C ASN A 181 -13.42 14.25 -7.75
N LEU A 182 -13.44 14.80 -6.54
CA LEU A 182 -14.33 15.90 -6.10
C LEU A 182 -13.58 17.23 -5.96
N LEU A 183 -12.47 17.39 -6.70
CA LEU A 183 -11.63 18.58 -6.64
C LEU A 183 -12.38 19.76 -7.27
N SER A 184 -12.88 20.66 -6.44
CA SER A 184 -13.56 21.88 -6.89
C SER A 184 -12.59 22.99 -7.29
N HIS A 185 -11.40 23.00 -6.69
CA HIS A 185 -10.32 23.92 -7.03
C HIS A 185 -8.98 23.17 -6.95
N LEU A 186 -8.25 23.13 -8.05
CA LEU A 186 -6.82 22.87 -8.01
C LEU A 186 -6.19 24.17 -7.54
N TRP A 187 -5.50 24.18 -6.41
CA TRP A 187 -4.80 25.40 -5.97
C TRP A 187 -3.94 25.93 -7.11
N CYS A 188 -4.14 27.19 -7.45
CA CYS A 188 -3.22 27.93 -8.29
C CYS A 188 -1.96 28.14 -7.46
N PHE A 189 -0.82 27.57 -7.85
CA PHE A 189 0.47 27.86 -7.24
C PHE A 189 0.73 29.38 -7.28
N PRO A 190 1.00 30.06 -6.16
CA PRO A 190 1.46 31.43 -6.17
C PRO A 190 2.99 31.48 -6.32
N TYR A 191 3.56 30.78 -7.32
CA TYR A 191 4.96 30.93 -7.69
C TYR A 191 5.11 31.14 -9.20
N ALA A 192 4.63 32.30 -9.63
CA ALA A 192 5.21 33.03 -10.75
C ALA A 192 5.58 34.41 -10.21
N ASN A 193 6.88 34.71 -10.23
CA ASN A 193 7.50 36.01 -9.97
C ASN A 193 7.76 36.37 -8.50
N SER A 194 8.98 36.08 -8.05
CA SER A 194 9.79 37.09 -7.35
C SER A 194 11.28 36.70 -7.43
N GLU A 195 11.91 36.99 -8.57
CA GLU A 195 13.27 37.54 -8.54
C GLU A 195 13.11 39.07 -8.44
N PRO A 196 13.97 39.73 -7.66
CA PRO A 196 15.10 40.42 -8.27
C PRO A 196 16.47 39.91 -7.79
#